data_AF-A0A3B9N5F3-F1
#
_entry.id   AF-A0A3B9N5F3-F1
#
_cell.length_a   1.000
_cell.length_b   1.000
_cell.length_c   1.000
_cell.angle_alpha   90.00
_cell.angle_beta   90.00
_cell.angle_gamma   90.00
#
_symmetry.space_group_name_H-M   'P 1'
#
loop_
_entity.id
_entity.type
_entity.pdbx_description
1 polymer ?
#
loop_
_entity_poly.entity_id
_entity_poly.type
_entity_poly.pdbx_seq_one_letter_code
_entity_poly.pdbx_strand_id
1 'polypeptide(L)' 'VQRDACGGCFNKIPPQRQLDVRSRKKIIVCEYCGRILVDPDMEEEFK' A
#
# COMPACT_ATOMS: atom_id res chain seq x y z
N VAL A 1 -1.78 -0.32 4.39
CA VAL A 1 -2.51 0.86 3.85
C VAL A 1 -3.69 1.14 4.76
N GLN A 2 -3.90 2.38 5.23
CA GLN A 2 -5.06 2.71 6.07
C GLN A 2 -5.98 3.65 5.29
N ARG A 3 -7.23 3.22 5.06
CA ARG A 3 -8.29 4.06 4.44
C ARG A 3 -7.86 4.67 3.09
N ASP A 4 -7.39 3.84 2.17
CA ASP A 4 -6.96 4.27 0.82
C ASP A 4 -5.80 5.28 0.77
N ALA A 5 -5.11 5.50 1.90
CA ALA A 5 -4.03 6.45 2.03
C ALA A 5 -2.72 5.79 2.49
N CYS A 6 -1.60 6.45 2.18
CA CYS A 6 -0.30 6.06 2.70
C CYS A 6 -0.29 6.30 4.21
N GLY A 7 0.02 5.26 5.02
CA GLY A 7 0.09 5.38 6.48
C GLY A 7 1.21 6.28 7.00
N GLY A 8 2.05 6.84 6.12
CA GLY A 8 3.12 7.77 6.50
C GLY A 8 2.84 9.23 6.21
N CYS A 9 2.48 9.55 4.98
CA CYS A 9 2.24 10.93 4.55
C CYS A 9 0.74 11.27 4.44
N PHE A 10 -0.15 10.31 4.68
CA PHE A 10 -1.61 10.44 4.62
C PHE A 10 -2.17 10.91 3.26
N ASN A 11 -1.33 10.96 2.22
CA ASN A 11 -1.79 11.19 0.86
C ASN A 11 -2.60 10.01 0.35
N LYS A 12 -3.65 10.33 -0.41
CA LYS A 12 -4.52 9.35 -1.05
C LYS A 12 -3.72 8.56 -2.09
N ILE A 13 -3.81 7.25 -2.02
CA ILE A 13 -3.19 6.34 -2.99
C ILE A 13 -4.19 6.14 -4.13
N PRO A 14 -3.80 6.35 -5.41
CA PRO A 14 -4.67 6.10 -6.55
C PRO A 14 -5.21 4.66 -6.56
N PRO A 15 -6.47 4.43 -6.99
CA PRO A 15 -7.10 3.10 -6.96
C PRO A 15 -6.29 2.04 -7.73
N GLN A 16 -5.68 2.43 -8.86
CA GLN A 16 -4.80 1.53 -9.63
C GLN A 16 -3.61 1.02 -8.81
N ARG A 17 -3.00 1.87 -7.97
CA ARG A 17 -1.91 1.46 -7.09
C ARG A 17 -2.38 0.59 -5.93
N GLN A 18 -3.60 0.81 -5.43
CA GLN A 18 -4.16 -0.07 -4.40
C GLN A 18 -4.36 -1.49 -4.94
N LEU A 19 -4.82 -1.62 -6.18
CA LEU A 19 -4.92 -2.91 -6.87
C LEU A 19 -3.54 -3.56 -7.04
N ASP A 20 -2.53 -2.78 -7.45
CA ASP A 20 -1.15 -3.27 -7.56
C ASP A 20 -0.60 -3.77 -6.20
N VAL A 21 -0.88 -3.05 -5.10
CA VAL A 21 -0.50 -3.45 -3.73
C VAL A 21 -1.17 -4.77 -3.34
N ARG A 22 -2.50 -4.90 -3.53
CA ARG A 22 -3.24 -6.15 -3.26
C ARG A 22 -2.82 -7.30 -4.16
N SER A 23 -2.36 -7.01 -5.38
CA SER A 23 -1.90 -8.05 -6.31
C SER A 23 -0.58 -8.69 -5.89
N ARG A 24 0.21 -8.06 -5.00
CA ARG A 24 1.49 -8.57 -4.47
C ARG A 24 2.51 -9.00 -5.54
N LYS A 25 2.41 -8.48 -6.77
CA LYS A 25 3.25 -8.88 -7.93
C LYS A 25 4.60 -8.18 -7.99
N LYS A 26 4.72 -7.01 -7.38
CA LYS A 26 5.92 -6.16 -7.40
C LYS A 26 5.92 -5.26 -6.17
N ILE A 27 7.10 -4.75 -5.81
CA ILE A 27 7.23 -3.76 -4.74
C ILE A 27 6.57 -2.45 -5.19
N ILE A 28 5.63 -1.97 -4.40
CA ILE A 28 4.96 -0.68 -4.64
C ILE A 28 5.46 0.33 -3.61
N VAL A 29 5.81 1.52 -4.09
CA VAL A 29 6.22 2.66 -3.25
C VAL A 29 5.21 3.79 -3.36
N CYS A 30 5.06 4.53 -2.27
CA CYS A 30 4.29 5.76 -2.24
C CYS A 30 4.98 6.83 -3.08
N GLU A 31 4.24 7.45 -3.99
CA GLU A 31 4.76 8.51 -4.87
C GLU A 31 5.09 9.82 -4.17
N TYR A 32 4.58 10.02 -2.96
CA TYR A 32 4.78 11.27 -2.21
C TYR A 32 5.92 11.21 -1.21
N CYS A 33 6.12 10.06 -0.56
CA CYS A 33 7.11 9.93 0.53
C CYS A 33 8.06 8.74 0.38
N GLY A 34 7.95 7.96 -0.70
CA GLY A 34 8.85 6.84 -0.99
C GLY A 34 8.69 5.61 -0.09
N ARG A 35 7.77 5.63 0.89
CA ARG A 35 7.53 4.45 1.74
C ARG A 35 6.97 3.28 0.92
N ILE A 36 7.42 2.08 1.25
CA ILE A 36 6.89 0.85 0.67
C ILE A 36 5.44 0.67 1.14
N LEU A 37 4.54 0.45 0.19
CA LEU A 37 3.14 0.16 0.43
C LEU A 37 2.98 -1.35 0.54
N VAL A 38 2.57 -1.81 1.72
CA VAL A 38 2.30 -3.22 2.01
C VAL A 38 0.79 -3.44 2.07
N ASP A 39 0.37 -4.58 1.52
CA ASP A 39 -1.01 -5.04 1.56
C ASP A 39 -1.40 -5.35 3.01
N PRO A 40 -2.45 -4.69 3.57
CA PRO A 40 -2.85 -4.90 4.96
C PRO A 40 -3.21 -6.35 5.26
N ASP A 41 -3.75 -7.09 4.30
CA ASP A 41 -4.19 -8.47 4.50
C ASP A 41 -3.01 -9.45 4.61
N MET A 42 -1.78 -9.04 4.27
CA MET A 42 -0.59 -9.88 4.49
C MET A 42 -0.32 -10.11 5.98
N GLU A 43 -0.63 -9.14 6.84
CA GLU A 43 -0.29 -9.22 8.27
C GLU A 43 -1.08 -10.32 9.00
N GLU A 44 -2.26 -10.69 8.50
CA GLU A 44 -3.06 -11.79 9.06
C GLU A 44 -2.61 -13.17 8.59
N GLU A 45 -1.98 -13.28 7.42
CA GLU A 45 -1.52 -14.55 6.84
C GLU A 45 -0.24 -15.09 7.52
N PHE A 46 0.56 -14.19 8.13
CA PHE A 46 1.81 -14.54 8.84
C PHE A 46 1.65 -14.62 10.37
N LYS A 47 0.43 -14.58 10.90
CA LYS A 47 0.13 -14.85 12.32
C LYS A 47 -0.03 -16.34 12.56
#